data_AF-A0A9Q1R6Y6-F1
#
_entry.id   AF-A0A9Q1R6Y6-F1
#
_cell.length_a   1.000
_cell.length_b   1.000
_cell.length_c   1.000
_cell.angle_alpha   90.00
_cell.angle_beta   90.00
_cell.angle_gamma   90.00
#
_symmetry.space_group_name_H-M   'P 1'
#
loop_
_entity.id
_entity.type
_entity.pdbx_description
1 polymer ?
#
loop_
_entity_poly.entity_id
_entity_poly.type
_entity_poly.pdbx_seq_one_letter_code
_entity_poly.pdbx_strand_id
1 'polypeptide(L)'
;MAIDFAEYQICVDVFLTTKSYVDIASISVIPKTTGGQLYYYFPFSAISDTAKLYNDLRWNITRSQGLEAVMRVRCSQGLQVREYSGNYCKRVPLDVDLPAIDCDKTIMVTLKHDDKLQDGSECSFQRPVNLFFLRHLNFFLFIHWENEESLFPPPVPLSSERISDNGIYLLENGEDCLIDVGNSADPGVMHQLLGISSIEEVPAQFVLQQHDNPLSKKLNDIINEIRRQSLRLCKKGDSSGMLFFSNMVEDKTSIGLSYVEFLVHIHRHIQSKMA
;
A
#
# COMPACT_ATOMS: atom_id res chain seq x y z
N MET A 1 24.10 8.15 14.73
CA MET A 1 24.04 6.84 14.04
C MET A 1 23.34 6.92 12.69
N ALA A 2 22.02 7.18 12.60
CA ALA A 2 21.35 7.26 11.28
C ALA A 2 21.87 8.41 10.40
N ILE A 3 22.17 9.56 11.02
CA ILE A 3 22.81 10.70 10.35
C ILE A 3 24.24 10.34 9.92
N ASP A 4 25.01 9.70 10.80
CA ASP A 4 26.38 9.26 10.53
C ASP A 4 26.42 8.28 9.34
N PHE A 5 25.49 7.32 9.26
CA PHE A 5 25.38 6.45 8.10
C PHE A 5 25.10 7.24 6.82
N ALA A 6 24.19 8.21 6.88
CA ALA A 6 23.98 9.08 5.74
C ALA A 6 25.26 9.84 5.38
N GLU A 7 26.05 10.32 6.36
CA GLU A 7 27.34 11.02 6.13
C GLU A 7 28.31 10.19 5.32
N TYR A 8 28.39 8.89 5.60
CA TYR A 8 29.18 7.93 4.84
C TYR A 8 28.48 7.36 3.60
N GLN A 9 27.32 7.92 3.22
CA GLN A 9 26.49 7.46 2.10
C GLN A 9 26.07 5.98 2.21
N ILE A 10 25.85 5.50 3.43
CA ILE A 10 25.44 4.14 3.71
C ILE A 10 23.91 4.09 3.82
N CYS A 11 23.31 3.23 2.99
CA CYS A 11 21.90 2.85 3.08
C CYS A 11 21.74 1.55 3.90
N VAL A 12 20.71 1.49 4.74
CA VAL A 12 20.40 0.30 5.53
C VAL A 12 18.96 -0.13 5.26
N ASP A 13 18.80 -1.31 4.66
CA ASP A 13 17.53 -2.01 4.56
C ASP A 13 17.41 -3.02 5.72
N VAL A 14 16.24 -3.09 6.35
CA VAL A 14 16.03 -3.93 7.55
C VAL A 14 14.88 -4.91 7.30
N PHE A 15 15.17 -6.20 7.45
CA PHE A 15 14.18 -7.28 7.43
C PHE A 15 13.93 -7.77 8.87
N LEU A 16 12.76 -7.48 9.42
CA LEU A 16 12.36 -7.85 10.77
C LEU A 16 11.43 -9.06 10.76
N THR A 17 11.97 -10.22 11.15
CA THR A 17 11.20 -11.44 11.36
C THR A 17 11.02 -11.67 12.86
N THR A 18 9.86 -11.31 13.42
CA THR A 18 9.61 -11.43 14.86
C THR A 18 8.32 -12.18 15.18
N LYS A 19 8.29 -12.80 16.37
CA LYS A 19 7.12 -13.44 16.97
C LYS A 19 6.64 -12.72 18.23
N SER A 20 7.38 -11.71 18.68
CA SER A 20 7.08 -10.90 19.86
C SER A 20 7.16 -9.42 19.50
N TYR A 21 6.65 -8.57 20.40
CA TYR A 21 6.76 -7.12 20.25
C TYR A 21 8.21 -6.69 20.04
N VAL A 22 8.40 -5.83 19.05
CA VAL A 22 9.65 -5.12 18.75
C VAL A 22 9.28 -3.67 18.51
N ASP A 23 10.07 -2.74 19.02
CA ASP A 23 9.83 -1.32 18.78
C ASP A 23 10.26 -0.91 17.36
N ILE A 24 9.32 -1.11 16.43
CA ILE A 24 9.45 -0.75 15.00
C ILE A 24 9.66 0.76 14.86
N ALA A 25 9.07 1.59 15.71
CA ALA A 25 9.19 3.04 15.60
C ALA A 25 10.65 3.47 15.77
N SER A 26 11.34 2.93 16.78
CA SER A 26 12.77 3.20 16.99
C SER A 26 13.66 2.63 15.88
N ILE A 27 13.39 1.39 15.43
CA ILE A 27 14.22 0.75 14.38
C ILE A 27 14.03 1.45 13.03
N SER A 28 12.81 1.89 12.71
CA SER A 28 12.47 2.50 11.42
C SER A 28 13.20 3.81 11.13
N VAL A 29 13.73 4.49 12.15
CA VAL A 29 14.47 5.75 12.00
C VAL A 29 15.67 5.58 11.08
N ILE A 30 16.41 4.47 11.21
CA ILE A 30 17.63 4.22 10.42
C ILE A 30 17.32 4.04 8.92
N PRO A 31 16.48 3.07 8.48
CA PRO A 31 16.13 2.93 7.08
C PRO A 31 15.44 4.19 6.54
N LYS A 32 14.58 4.84 7.34
CA LYS A 32 13.88 6.06 6.89
C LYS A 32 14.83 7.22 6.60
N THR A 33 15.83 7.45 7.44
CA THR A 33 16.81 8.54 7.23
C THR A 33 17.83 8.21 6.15
N THR A 34 18.21 6.94 5.99
CA THR A 34 19.25 6.53 5.03
C THR A 34 18.71 6.25 3.62
N GLY A 35 17.39 6.31 3.41
CA GLY A 35 16.81 5.92 2.12
C GLY A 35 16.72 4.40 1.95
N GLY A 36 16.65 3.66 3.05
CA GLY A 36 16.32 2.24 3.07
C GLY A 36 14.82 1.97 3.12
N GLN A 37 14.48 0.70 3.32
CA GLN A 37 13.14 0.16 3.53
C GLN A 37 13.16 -0.74 4.77
N LEU A 38 12.00 -0.81 5.42
CA LEU A 38 11.76 -1.70 6.55
C LEU A 38 10.72 -2.75 6.13
N TYR A 39 11.14 -4.00 6.10
CA TYR A 39 10.26 -5.14 5.85
C TYR A 39 9.89 -5.77 7.19
N TYR A 40 8.60 -5.85 7.49
CA TYR A 40 8.11 -6.35 8.76
C TYR A 40 7.25 -7.60 8.57
N TYR A 41 7.65 -8.69 9.24
CA TYR A 41 6.96 -9.97 9.21
C TYR A 41 6.54 -10.34 10.63
N PHE A 42 5.24 -10.26 10.90
CA PHE A 42 4.66 -10.64 12.19
C PHE A 42 3.25 -11.23 12.06
N PRO A 43 2.97 -12.33 12.77
CA PRO A 43 3.93 -13.21 13.44
C PRO A 43 4.71 -14.05 12.42
N PHE A 44 6.05 -13.99 12.42
CA PHE A 44 6.84 -14.70 11.40
C PHE A 44 6.76 -16.22 11.53
N SER A 45 6.43 -16.88 10.42
CA SER A 45 6.43 -18.32 10.26
C SER A 45 7.19 -18.73 9.00
N ALA A 46 8.23 -19.55 9.16
CA ALA A 46 9.04 -20.04 8.06
C ALA A 46 8.26 -20.91 7.06
N ILE A 47 7.07 -21.40 7.42
CA ILE A 47 6.25 -22.21 6.52
C ILE A 47 5.39 -21.32 5.62
N SER A 48 4.80 -20.24 6.17
CA SER A 48 3.89 -19.36 5.42
C SER A 48 4.62 -18.22 4.71
N ASP A 49 5.60 -17.61 5.38
CA ASP A 49 6.12 -16.30 4.96
C ASP A 49 7.37 -16.43 4.09
N THR A 50 7.89 -17.64 3.88
CA THR A 50 9.11 -17.87 3.09
C THR A 50 8.98 -17.37 1.66
N ALA A 51 7.83 -17.57 1.02
CA ALA A 51 7.60 -17.06 -0.33
C ALA A 51 7.62 -15.51 -0.37
N LYS A 52 6.97 -14.87 0.61
CA LYS A 52 6.95 -13.40 0.74
C LYS A 52 8.36 -12.86 0.99
N LEU A 53 9.05 -13.38 1.99
CA LEU A 53 10.43 -12.99 2.32
C LEU A 53 11.39 -13.18 1.15
N TYR A 54 11.30 -14.31 0.44
CA TYR A 54 12.12 -14.55 -0.75
C TYR A 54 11.84 -13.54 -1.86
N ASN A 55 10.58 -13.25 -2.13
CA ASN A 55 10.18 -12.28 -3.16
C ASN A 55 10.60 -10.86 -2.79
N ASP A 56 10.43 -10.46 -1.53
CA ASP A 56 10.83 -9.15 -1.03
C ASP A 56 12.35 -8.98 -1.09
N LEU A 57 13.11 -10.00 -0.67
CA LEU A 57 14.57 -9.98 -0.75
C LEU A 57 15.06 -9.95 -2.19
N ARG A 58 14.48 -10.79 -3.06
CA ARG A 58 14.79 -10.80 -4.49
C ARG A 58 14.50 -9.45 -5.12
N TRP A 59 13.33 -8.87 -4.85
CA TRP A 59 12.96 -7.55 -5.36
C TRP A 59 13.91 -6.46 -4.83
N ASN A 60 14.20 -6.48 -3.52
CA ASN A 60 15.10 -5.54 -2.89
C ASN A 60 16.49 -5.52 -3.57
N ILE A 61 17.04 -6.68 -3.92
CA ILE A 61 18.35 -6.78 -4.58
C ILE A 61 18.28 -6.46 -6.08
N THR A 62 17.18 -6.80 -6.76
CA THR A 62 17.07 -6.69 -8.23
C THR A 62 16.50 -5.36 -8.73
N ARG A 63 15.79 -4.61 -7.88
CA ARG A 63 15.19 -3.32 -8.24
C ARG A 63 16.26 -2.30 -8.65
N SER A 64 15.88 -1.35 -9.50
CA SER A 64 16.77 -0.24 -9.85
C SER A 64 16.99 0.68 -8.65
N GLN A 65 18.26 0.94 -8.32
CA GLN A 65 18.66 1.80 -7.22
C GLN A 65 19.68 2.84 -7.73
N GLY A 66 19.53 4.07 -7.27
CA GLY A 66 20.56 5.11 -7.35
C GLY A 66 21.22 5.27 -5.98
N LEU A 67 22.53 5.44 -5.97
CA LEU A 67 23.32 5.68 -4.76
C LEU A 67 23.91 7.09 -4.80
N GLU A 68 24.20 7.63 -3.62
CA GLU A 68 24.89 8.93 -3.46
C GLU A 68 24.21 10.08 -4.22
N ALA A 69 22.89 10.14 -4.14
CA ALA A 69 22.11 11.14 -4.85
C ALA A 69 21.85 12.37 -3.98
N VAL A 70 21.82 13.54 -4.62
CA VAL A 70 21.35 14.79 -4.02
C VAL A 70 20.24 15.34 -4.89
N MET A 71 19.09 15.59 -4.28
CA MET A 71 17.94 16.18 -4.95
C MET A 71 17.74 17.62 -4.48
N ARG A 72 17.63 18.54 -5.44
CA ARG A 72 17.21 19.93 -5.21
C ARG A 72 16.07 20.27 -6.16
N VAL A 73 14.95 20.73 -5.61
CA VAL A 73 13.82 21.22 -6.40
C VAL A 73 13.93 22.73 -6.55
N ARG A 74 13.91 23.20 -7.81
CA ARG A 74 13.85 24.62 -8.14
C ARG A 74 12.47 24.95 -8.69
N CYS A 75 11.93 26.08 -8.26
CA CYS A 75 10.64 26.59 -8.68
C CYS A 75 10.80 27.99 -9.30
N SER A 76 9.83 28.35 -10.14
CA SER A 76 9.73 29.68 -10.75
C SER A 76 9.61 30.78 -9.70
N GLN A 77 9.93 32.02 -10.09
CA GLN A 77 9.81 33.19 -9.22
C GLN A 77 8.39 33.30 -8.64
N GLY A 78 8.31 33.62 -7.34
CA GLY A 78 7.05 33.70 -6.60
C GLY A 78 6.65 32.42 -5.87
N LEU A 79 7.33 31.29 -6.13
CA LEU A 79 7.18 30.05 -5.37
C LEU A 79 8.47 29.73 -4.61
N GLN A 80 8.31 29.15 -3.42
CA GLN A 80 9.40 28.62 -2.61
C GLN A 80 9.06 27.20 -2.13
N VAL A 81 10.06 26.33 -2.06
CA VAL A 81 9.92 25.04 -1.40
C VAL A 81 9.86 25.24 0.11
N ARG A 82 8.75 24.84 0.72
CA ARG A 82 8.51 24.93 2.17
C ARG A 82 9.08 23.72 2.89
N GLU A 83 8.72 22.53 2.43
CA GLU A 83 9.01 21.29 3.13
C GLU A 83 9.10 20.11 2.17
N TYR A 84 9.96 19.15 2.50
CA TYR A 84 10.04 17.85 1.86
C TYR A 84 9.43 16.82 2.80
N SER A 85 8.79 15.78 2.28
CA SER A 85 8.28 14.67 3.08
C SER A 85 8.57 13.35 2.35
N GLY A 86 9.09 12.36 3.08
CA GLY A 86 9.51 11.08 2.52
C GLY A 86 10.70 10.50 3.30
N ASN A 87 11.37 9.53 2.70
CA ASN A 87 12.56 8.89 3.26
C ASN A 87 13.81 9.56 2.70
N TYR A 88 14.47 10.40 3.50
CA TYR A 88 15.68 11.11 3.12
C TYR A 88 16.43 11.65 4.35
N CYS A 89 17.67 12.08 4.13
CA CYS A 89 18.45 12.79 5.13
C CYS A 89 18.45 14.29 4.81
N LYS A 90 18.19 15.13 5.81
CA LYS A 90 18.23 16.59 5.67
C LYS A 90 19.47 17.15 6.34
N ARG A 91 20.49 17.54 5.57
CA ARG A 91 21.65 18.30 6.09
C ARG A 91 21.52 19.79 5.87
N VAL A 92 21.12 20.18 4.66
CA VAL A 92 20.98 21.58 4.25
C VAL A 92 19.49 21.86 3.99
N PRO A 93 18.94 23.04 4.34
CA PRO A 93 17.51 23.30 4.24
C PRO A 93 16.89 23.12 2.85
N LEU A 94 17.68 23.28 1.78
CA LEU A 94 17.24 23.26 0.39
C LEU A 94 17.63 21.99 -0.36
N ASP A 95 18.54 21.19 0.20
CA ASP A 95 19.05 19.95 -0.40
C ASP A 95 18.51 18.73 0.32
N VAL A 96 18.19 17.72 -0.47
CA VAL A 96 17.73 16.43 0.01
C VAL A 96 18.83 15.42 -0.30
N ASP A 97 19.51 14.96 0.75
CA ASP A 97 20.54 13.94 0.63
C ASP A 97 19.90 12.55 0.64
N LEU A 98 20.25 11.77 -0.37
CA LEU A 98 19.70 10.45 -0.63
C LEU A 98 20.86 9.44 -0.75
N PRO A 99 21.28 8.82 0.36
CA PRO A 99 22.33 7.79 0.32
C PRO A 99 21.96 6.65 -0.64
N ALA A 100 20.69 6.24 -0.62
CA ALA A 100 20.09 5.46 -1.69
C ALA A 100 18.68 5.95 -2.03
N ILE A 101 18.30 5.81 -3.30
CA ILE A 101 16.94 5.97 -3.80
C ILE A 101 16.61 4.81 -4.72
N ASP A 102 15.42 4.25 -4.59
CA ASP A 102 14.93 3.15 -5.41
C ASP A 102 13.72 3.60 -6.25
N CYS A 103 13.31 2.77 -7.19
CA CYS A 103 12.15 3.06 -8.05
C CYS A 103 10.81 3.07 -7.32
N ASP A 104 10.73 2.59 -6.08
CA ASP A 104 9.50 2.49 -5.28
C ASP A 104 9.35 3.71 -4.32
N LYS A 105 10.42 4.50 -4.14
CA LYS A 105 10.41 5.67 -3.26
C LYS A 105 9.80 6.90 -3.93
N THR A 106 9.07 7.66 -3.12
CA THR A 106 8.52 8.96 -3.50
C THR A 106 8.90 10.01 -2.47
N ILE A 107 9.22 11.22 -2.95
CA ILE A 107 9.45 12.40 -2.12
C ILE A 107 8.40 13.45 -2.47
N MET A 108 7.58 13.80 -1.48
CA MET A 108 6.60 14.87 -1.58
C MET A 108 7.27 16.21 -1.30
N VAL A 109 6.85 17.24 -2.04
CA VAL A 109 7.40 18.60 -1.93
C VAL A 109 6.23 19.56 -1.72
N THR A 110 6.20 20.21 -0.56
CA THR A 110 5.22 21.24 -0.25
C THR A 110 5.76 22.59 -0.67
N LEU A 111 4.99 23.31 -1.48
CA LEU A 111 5.33 24.64 -1.98
C LEU A 111 4.56 25.72 -1.21
N LYS A 112 5.14 26.91 -1.13
CA LYS A 112 4.51 28.12 -0.58
C LYS A 112 4.70 29.27 -1.57
N HIS A 113 3.71 30.16 -1.61
CA HIS A 113 3.84 31.43 -2.30
C HIS A 113 4.74 32.37 -1.49
N ASP A 114 5.76 32.90 -2.17
CA ASP A 114 6.71 33.86 -1.62
C ASP A 114 6.46 35.27 -2.19
N ASP A 115 6.02 35.35 -3.45
CA ASP A 115 5.66 36.61 -4.13
C ASP A 115 4.42 36.42 -5.01
N LYS A 116 3.88 37.51 -5.57
CA LYS A 116 2.77 37.48 -6.51
C LYS A 116 3.18 36.76 -7.79
N LEU A 117 2.40 35.75 -8.16
CA LEU A 117 2.50 35.12 -9.47
C LEU A 117 1.86 36.04 -10.52
N GLN A 118 2.47 36.14 -11.70
CA GLN A 118 1.92 36.93 -12.79
C GLN A 118 0.83 36.13 -13.50
N ASP A 119 -0.34 36.73 -13.66
CA ASP A 119 -1.46 36.10 -14.37
C ASP A 119 -1.07 35.82 -15.84
N GLY A 120 -1.25 34.58 -16.27
CA GLY A 120 -0.86 34.12 -17.61
C GLY A 120 0.60 33.66 -17.75
N SER A 121 1.41 33.71 -16.68
CA SER A 121 2.75 33.12 -16.67
C SER A 121 2.72 31.63 -16.32
N GLU A 122 3.46 30.82 -17.07
CA GLU A 122 3.61 29.39 -16.77
C GLU A 122 4.55 29.19 -15.57
N CYS A 123 4.08 28.45 -14.56
CA CYS A 123 4.94 28.00 -13.47
C CYS A 123 5.72 26.77 -13.91
N SER A 124 7.03 26.91 -14.05
CA SER A 124 7.92 25.80 -14.39
C SER A 124 8.61 25.25 -13.14
N PHE A 125 8.74 23.93 -13.11
CA PHE A 125 9.45 23.20 -12.08
C PHE A 125 10.58 22.44 -12.74
N GLN A 126 11.82 22.70 -12.30
CA GLN A 126 12.98 21.97 -12.81
C GLN A 126 13.47 21.00 -11.75
N ARG A 127 13.60 19.74 -12.15
CA ARG A 127 14.24 18.68 -11.37
C ARG A 127 15.41 18.12 -12.17
N PRO A 128 16.65 18.10 -11.63
CA PRO A 128 17.81 17.54 -12.34
C PRO A 128 17.95 16.02 -12.18
N VAL A 129 17.06 15.37 -11.42
CA VAL A 129 17.02 13.91 -11.26
C VAL A 129 15.83 13.38 -12.05
N ASN A 130 16.07 12.43 -12.96
CA ASN A 130 15.04 11.75 -13.75
C ASN A 130 13.98 11.17 -12.80
N LEU A 131 12.80 11.79 -12.78
CA LEU A 131 11.71 11.41 -11.89
C LEU A 131 10.84 10.35 -12.58
N PHE A 132 10.66 9.21 -11.91
CA PHE A 132 9.53 8.34 -12.13
C PHE A 132 8.36 8.83 -11.26
N PHE A 133 7.22 9.13 -11.88
CA PHE A 133 5.95 9.28 -11.17
C PHE A 133 5.50 7.87 -10.78
N LEU A 134 5.46 7.55 -9.48
CA LEU A 134 4.84 6.31 -9.04
C LEU A 134 3.32 6.45 -9.10
N ARG A 135 2.78 5.76 -10.09
CA ARG A 135 1.38 5.45 -10.27
C ARG A 135 1.02 4.29 -9.33
N HIS A 136 0.99 4.52 -8.03
CA HIS A 136 0.33 3.60 -7.09
C HIS A 136 -0.47 4.42 -6.08
N LEU A 137 -1.65 4.88 -6.54
CA LEU A 137 -2.80 4.85 -5.64
C LEU A 137 -2.91 3.40 -5.19
N ASN A 138 -2.99 3.16 -3.87
CA ASN A 138 -3.44 1.88 -3.34
C ASN A 138 -4.76 1.58 -4.04
N PHE A 139 -4.73 0.66 -5.02
CA PHE A 139 -5.93 0.21 -5.69
C PHE A 139 -6.52 -0.79 -4.72
N PHE A 140 -7.47 -0.34 -3.91
CA PHE A 140 -8.37 -1.27 -3.26
C PHE A 140 -9.19 -1.96 -4.33
N LEU A 141 -8.67 -3.08 -4.81
CA LEU A 141 -9.31 -3.88 -5.83
C LEU A 141 -10.30 -4.79 -5.14
N PHE A 142 -11.52 -4.27 -4.93
CA PHE A 142 -12.63 -5.06 -4.45
C PHE A 142 -13.33 -5.74 -5.62
N ILE A 143 -13.11 -7.04 -5.75
CA ILE A 143 -13.62 -7.84 -6.88
C ILE A 143 -14.86 -8.59 -6.45
N HIS A 144 -15.98 -8.45 -7.18
CA HIS A 144 -17.03 -9.46 -7.20
C HIS A 144 -16.76 -10.43 -8.35
N TRP A 145 -16.75 -11.74 -8.06
CA TRP A 145 -16.47 -12.75 -9.07
C TRP A 145 -17.67 -12.95 -10.01
N GLU A 146 -17.73 -12.15 -11.07
CA GLU A 146 -18.65 -12.34 -12.20
C GLU A 146 -17.92 -12.88 -13.43
N ASN A 147 -18.64 -13.63 -14.26
CA ASN A 147 -18.20 -14.27 -15.51
C ASN A 147 -17.88 -13.24 -16.62
N GLU A 148 -17.24 -12.12 -16.30
CA GLU A 148 -16.84 -11.10 -17.28
C GLU A 148 -15.49 -11.45 -17.94
N GLU A 149 -15.38 -11.14 -19.23
CA GLU A 149 -14.17 -11.35 -20.06
C GLU A 149 -12.98 -10.45 -19.68
N SER A 150 -13.20 -9.40 -18.88
CA SER A 150 -12.17 -8.45 -18.45
C SER A 150 -11.18 -9.09 -17.46
N LEU A 151 -9.89 -8.79 -17.59
CA LEU A 151 -8.86 -9.30 -16.67
C LEU A 151 -9.07 -8.77 -15.24
N PHE A 152 -9.46 -7.50 -15.11
CA PHE A 152 -9.81 -6.86 -13.85
C PHE A 152 -11.30 -6.54 -13.82
N PRO A 153 -12.07 -7.14 -12.90
CA PRO A 153 -13.47 -6.78 -12.70
C PRO A 153 -13.58 -5.38 -12.06
N PRO A 154 -14.76 -4.73 -12.19
CA PRO A 154 -14.95 -3.37 -11.70
C PRO A 154 -14.78 -3.32 -10.17
N PRO A 155 -14.07 -2.30 -9.64
CA PRO A 155 -13.93 -2.13 -8.19
C PRO A 155 -15.29 -1.79 -7.56
N VAL A 156 -15.60 -2.42 -6.45
CA VAL A 156 -16.79 -2.10 -5.64
C VAL A 156 -16.41 -1.14 -4.50
N PRO A 157 -17.32 -0.24 -4.08
CA PRO A 157 -17.12 0.60 -2.90
C PRO A 157 -16.78 -0.21 -1.64
N LEU A 158 -15.90 0.35 -0.81
CA LEU A 158 -15.40 -0.30 0.41
C LEU A 158 -16.35 -0.11 1.59
N SER A 159 -17.55 -0.69 1.45
CA SER A 159 -18.58 -0.69 2.48
C SER A 159 -19.12 -2.10 2.69
N SER A 160 -19.33 -2.48 3.95
CA SER A 160 -19.95 -3.76 4.32
C SER A 160 -21.36 -3.93 3.73
N GLU A 161 -22.07 -2.85 3.40
CA GLU A 161 -23.39 -2.91 2.75
C GLU A 161 -23.33 -3.51 1.33
N ARG A 162 -22.15 -3.50 0.69
CA ARG A 162 -21.93 -4.07 -0.65
C ARG A 162 -21.52 -5.53 -0.63
N ILE A 163 -21.34 -6.09 0.57
CA ILE A 163 -20.87 -7.45 0.78
C ILE A 163 -22.08 -8.36 0.97
N SER A 164 -22.27 -9.27 0.03
CA SER A 164 -23.33 -10.25 0.07
C SER A 164 -22.83 -11.58 0.64
N ASP A 165 -23.68 -12.30 1.37
CA ASP A 165 -23.32 -13.62 1.91
C ASP A 165 -23.14 -14.69 0.82
N ASN A 166 -23.51 -14.42 -0.44
CA ASN A 166 -23.35 -15.33 -1.58
C ASN A 166 -22.09 -15.04 -2.42
N GLY A 167 -21.38 -13.95 -2.13
CA GLY A 167 -20.26 -13.47 -2.93
C GLY A 167 -18.91 -13.99 -2.47
N ILE A 168 -17.93 -13.92 -3.38
CA ILE A 168 -16.51 -14.10 -3.09
C ILE A 168 -15.80 -12.80 -3.47
N TYR A 169 -15.05 -12.26 -2.51
CA TYR A 169 -14.45 -10.94 -2.61
C TYR A 169 -12.94 -10.99 -2.41
N LEU A 170 -12.21 -10.32 -3.30
CA LEU A 170 -10.79 -10.04 -3.14
C LEU A 170 -10.65 -8.61 -2.63
N LEU A 171 -9.79 -8.35 -1.65
CA LEU A 171 -9.40 -7.02 -1.20
C LEU A 171 -7.88 -6.94 -1.18
N GLU A 172 -7.32 -5.90 -1.78
CA GLU A 172 -5.88 -5.65 -1.75
C GLU A 172 -5.60 -4.26 -1.19
N ASN A 173 -4.64 -4.15 -0.27
CA ASN A 173 -4.40 -2.91 0.50
C ASN A 173 -2.95 -2.39 0.44
N GLY A 174 -2.13 -2.89 -0.47
CA GLY A 174 -0.71 -2.52 -0.61
C GLY A 174 0.25 -3.42 0.18
N GLU A 175 -0.24 -4.17 1.18
CA GLU A 175 0.58 -5.05 2.04
C GLU A 175 0.10 -6.50 2.03
N ASP A 176 -1.22 -6.69 1.95
CA ASP A 176 -1.92 -7.95 2.01
C ASP A 176 -3.03 -8.03 0.95
N CYS A 177 -3.20 -9.24 0.45
CA CYS A 177 -4.31 -9.61 -0.39
C CYS A 177 -5.24 -10.53 0.40
N LEU A 178 -6.43 -10.05 0.74
CA LEU A 178 -7.42 -10.72 1.56
C LEU A 178 -8.53 -11.28 0.68
N ILE A 179 -8.91 -12.54 0.86
CA ILE A 179 -10.06 -13.15 0.18
C ILE A 179 -11.15 -13.42 1.21
N ASP A 180 -12.29 -12.76 1.10
CA ASP A 180 -13.48 -13.05 1.90
C ASP A 180 -14.45 -13.94 1.10
N VAL A 181 -14.96 -14.97 1.73
CA VAL A 181 -15.93 -15.90 1.13
C VAL A 181 -17.19 -15.84 1.97
N GLY A 182 -18.32 -15.51 1.34
CA GLY A 182 -19.61 -15.48 2.01
C GLY A 182 -20.07 -16.87 2.48
N ASN A 183 -20.84 -16.94 3.57
CA ASN A 183 -21.31 -18.21 4.15
C ASN A 183 -22.22 -19.03 3.21
N SER A 184 -22.87 -18.36 2.27
CA SER A 184 -23.80 -18.92 1.29
C SER A 184 -23.22 -18.86 -0.13
N ALA A 185 -21.90 -18.71 -0.26
CA ALA A 185 -21.23 -18.72 -1.56
C ALA A 185 -21.41 -20.06 -2.27
N ASP A 186 -21.48 -20.04 -3.61
CA ASP A 186 -21.68 -21.24 -4.42
C ASP A 186 -20.49 -22.22 -4.25
N PRO A 187 -20.72 -23.44 -3.71
CA PRO A 187 -19.67 -24.44 -3.55
C PRO A 187 -18.97 -24.80 -4.87
N GLY A 188 -19.67 -24.70 -6.00
CA GLY A 188 -19.08 -24.94 -7.33
C GLY A 188 -18.02 -23.92 -7.68
N VAL A 189 -18.28 -22.64 -7.41
CA VAL A 189 -17.33 -21.54 -7.65
C VAL A 189 -16.18 -21.61 -6.64
N MET A 190 -16.46 -21.93 -5.38
CA MET A 190 -15.42 -22.13 -4.35
C MET A 190 -14.45 -23.25 -4.72
N HIS A 191 -14.98 -24.39 -5.16
CA HIS A 191 -14.15 -25.52 -5.58
C HIS A 191 -13.31 -25.17 -6.82
N GLN A 192 -13.85 -24.39 -7.76
CA GLN A 192 -13.10 -23.96 -8.93
C GLN A 192 -12.00 -22.94 -8.59
N LEU A 193 -12.27 -21.96 -7.72
CA LEU A 193 -11.32 -20.89 -7.39
C LEU A 193 -10.23 -21.32 -6.41
N LEU A 194 -10.65 -21.96 -5.32
CA LEU A 194 -9.83 -22.19 -4.13
C LEU A 194 -9.60 -23.68 -3.84
N GLY A 195 -10.27 -24.58 -4.57
CA GLY A 195 -10.17 -26.02 -4.34
C GLY A 195 -10.84 -26.51 -3.05
N ILE A 196 -11.69 -25.68 -2.43
CA ILE A 196 -12.38 -25.98 -1.17
C ILE A 196 -13.88 -26.15 -1.41
N SER A 197 -14.51 -27.06 -0.65
CA SER A 197 -15.96 -27.28 -0.69
C SER A 197 -16.69 -26.55 0.43
N SER A 198 -15.97 -26.15 1.49
CA SER A 198 -16.49 -25.39 2.63
C SER A 198 -15.41 -24.47 3.20
N ILE A 199 -15.81 -23.30 3.70
CA ILE A 199 -14.96 -22.37 4.47
C ILE A 199 -14.44 -23.01 5.76
N GLU A 200 -15.14 -24.00 6.31
CA GLU A 200 -14.73 -24.66 7.55
C GLU A 200 -13.48 -25.54 7.39
N GLU A 201 -13.19 -25.98 6.16
CA GLU A 201 -12.03 -26.81 5.83
C GLU A 201 -10.76 -25.99 5.60
N VAL A 202 -10.85 -24.66 5.66
CA VAL A 202 -9.73 -23.78 5.34
C VAL A 202 -8.63 -23.92 6.41
N PRO A 203 -7.42 -24.37 6.03
CA PRO A 203 -6.31 -24.41 6.96
C PRO A 203 -5.92 -22.99 7.38
N ALA A 204 -5.36 -22.85 8.59
CA ALA A 204 -4.84 -21.57 9.09
C ALA A 204 -3.77 -20.94 8.17
N GLN A 205 -3.17 -21.73 7.27
CA GLN A 205 -2.26 -21.30 6.21
C GLN A 205 -2.81 -21.75 4.86
N PHE A 206 -3.35 -20.80 4.08
CA PHE A 206 -3.85 -21.06 2.74
C PHE A 206 -2.79 -20.66 1.71
N VAL A 207 -2.41 -21.63 0.87
CA VAL A 207 -1.56 -21.38 -0.31
C VAL A 207 -2.42 -21.59 -1.52
N LEU A 208 -2.60 -20.54 -2.32
CA LEU A 208 -3.39 -20.64 -3.54
C LEU A 208 -2.71 -21.61 -4.51
N GLN A 209 -3.47 -22.62 -4.94
CA GLN A 209 -3.05 -23.53 -6.01
C GLN A 209 -3.69 -23.08 -7.33
N GLN A 210 -2.94 -23.23 -8.42
CA GLN A 210 -3.47 -23.03 -9.75
C GLN A 210 -4.12 -24.33 -10.22
N HIS A 211 -5.43 -24.27 -10.44
CA HIS A 211 -6.21 -25.38 -10.98
C HIS A 211 -6.43 -25.20 -12.49
N ASP A 212 -6.63 -26.31 -13.21
CA ASP A 212 -6.88 -26.27 -14.66
C ASP A 212 -8.33 -25.89 -14.98
N ASN A 213 -8.71 -24.67 -14.61
CA ASN A 213 -10.00 -24.07 -14.91
C ASN A 213 -9.84 -22.56 -15.18
N PRO A 214 -10.75 -21.93 -15.96
CA PRO A 214 -10.59 -20.53 -16.35
C PRO A 214 -10.65 -19.59 -15.14
N LEU A 215 -11.41 -19.93 -14.10
CA LEU A 215 -11.59 -19.05 -12.95
C LEU A 215 -10.32 -18.97 -12.09
N SER A 216 -9.73 -20.12 -11.77
CA SER A 216 -8.47 -20.24 -11.04
C SER A 216 -7.32 -19.62 -11.83
N LYS A 217 -7.27 -19.79 -13.16
CA LYS A 217 -6.28 -19.11 -14.02
C LYS A 217 -6.42 -17.59 -13.91
N LYS A 218 -7.63 -17.05 -14.06
CA LYS A 218 -7.91 -15.61 -13.92
C LYS A 218 -7.52 -15.08 -12.54
N LEU A 219 -7.87 -15.78 -11.46
CA LEU A 219 -7.49 -15.39 -10.09
C LEU A 219 -5.96 -15.38 -9.92
N ASN A 220 -5.27 -16.42 -10.39
CA ASN A 220 -3.81 -16.49 -10.34
C ASN A 220 -3.17 -15.40 -11.19
N ASP A 221 -3.72 -15.06 -12.35
CA ASP A 221 -3.23 -13.98 -13.20
C ASP A 221 -3.41 -12.62 -12.52
N ILE A 222 -4.57 -12.35 -11.91
CA ILE A 222 -4.82 -11.15 -11.11
C ILE A 222 -3.82 -11.06 -9.95
N ILE A 223 -3.65 -12.12 -9.16
CA ILE A 223 -2.70 -12.12 -8.03
C ILE A 223 -1.25 -12.00 -8.52
N ASN A 224 -0.93 -12.59 -9.68
CA ASN A 224 0.38 -12.45 -10.31
C ASN A 224 0.61 -11.04 -10.84
N GLU A 225 -0.42 -10.31 -11.28
CA GLU A 225 -0.28 -8.91 -11.67
C GLU A 225 -0.17 -7.99 -10.46
N ILE A 226 -0.90 -8.29 -9.38
CA ILE A 226 -0.81 -7.57 -8.10
C ILE A 226 0.45 -7.99 -7.30
N ARG A 227 1.36 -8.76 -7.92
CA ARG A 227 2.61 -9.31 -7.35
C ARG A 227 3.29 -8.36 -6.38
N ARG A 228 3.36 -8.78 -5.11
CA ARG A 228 4.34 -8.43 -4.04
C ARG A 228 3.85 -8.79 -2.62
N GLN A 229 2.70 -9.42 -2.45
CA GLN A 229 2.02 -9.44 -1.15
C GLN A 229 1.64 -10.84 -0.66
N SER A 230 1.44 -10.94 0.66
CA SER A 230 0.91 -12.14 1.31
C SER A 230 -0.57 -12.29 0.99
N LEU A 231 -0.95 -13.44 0.46
CA LEU A 231 -2.35 -13.80 0.30
C LEU A 231 -2.87 -14.45 1.58
N ARG A 232 -4.03 -14.01 2.07
CA ARG A 232 -4.70 -14.57 3.23
C ARG A 232 -6.17 -14.82 2.95
N LEU A 233 -6.63 -16.01 3.25
CA LEU A 233 -8.06 -16.30 3.24
C LEU A 233 -8.70 -15.79 4.55
N CYS A 234 -9.75 -14.99 4.42
CA CYS A 234 -10.51 -14.43 5.51
C CYS A 234 -11.74 -15.30 5.79
N LYS A 235 -11.95 -15.58 7.08
CA LYS A 235 -13.12 -16.30 7.56
C LYS A 235 -13.94 -15.37 8.47
N LYS A 236 -15.23 -15.26 8.19
CA LYS A 236 -16.17 -14.46 8.98
C LYS A 236 -16.21 -15.01 10.42
N GLY A 237 -15.88 -14.15 11.39
CA GLY A 237 -15.80 -14.50 12.82
C GLY A 237 -14.39 -14.76 13.36
N ASP A 238 -13.41 -15.00 12.50
CA ASP A 238 -12.00 -15.12 12.90
C ASP A 238 -11.28 -13.76 12.87
N SER A 239 -10.07 -13.71 13.42
CA SER A 239 -9.22 -12.50 13.40
C SER A 239 -8.93 -11.98 11.99
N SER A 240 -8.87 -12.86 10.98
CA SER A 240 -8.70 -12.48 9.57
C SER A 240 -9.96 -11.81 8.99
N GLY A 241 -11.15 -12.26 9.37
CA GLY A 241 -12.41 -11.60 9.02
C GLY A 241 -12.51 -10.20 9.63
N MET A 242 -12.12 -10.05 10.90
CA MET A 242 -12.04 -8.72 11.55
C MET A 242 -11.09 -7.77 10.80
N LEU A 243 -9.93 -8.27 10.34
CA LEU A 243 -9.00 -7.49 9.54
C LEU A 243 -9.62 -7.06 8.20
N PHE A 244 -10.33 -7.95 7.51
CA PHE A 244 -11.00 -7.62 6.26
C PHE A 244 -12.02 -6.48 6.43
N PHE A 245 -12.94 -6.60 7.39
CA PHE A 245 -13.94 -5.55 7.65
C PHE A 245 -13.32 -4.25 8.19
N SER A 246 -12.15 -4.29 8.84
CA SER A 246 -11.45 -3.07 9.25
C SER A 246 -10.95 -2.21 8.08
N ASN A 247 -10.84 -2.80 6.88
CA ASN A 247 -10.47 -2.09 5.65
C ASN A 247 -11.69 -1.47 4.92
N MET A 248 -12.92 -1.60 5.46
CA MET A 248 -14.12 -0.95 4.90
C MET A 248 -14.14 0.53 5.28
N VAL A 249 -13.36 1.33 4.56
CA VAL A 249 -13.09 2.75 4.90
C VAL A 249 -14.31 3.66 4.82
N GLU A 250 -15.37 3.26 4.11
CA GLU A 250 -16.62 4.03 4.04
C GLU A 250 -17.52 3.82 5.26
N ASP A 251 -17.32 2.71 5.96
CA ASP A 251 -18.13 2.33 7.11
C ASP A 251 -17.75 3.11 8.37
N LYS A 252 -18.65 3.07 9.34
CA LYS A 252 -18.41 3.67 10.64
C LYS A 252 -17.37 2.86 11.41
N THR A 253 -16.27 3.51 11.76
CA THR A 253 -15.26 2.91 12.65
C THR A 253 -15.58 3.24 14.12
N SER A 254 -14.97 2.51 15.06
CA SER A 254 -15.17 2.74 16.49
C SER A 254 -14.71 4.13 16.97
N ILE A 255 -13.84 4.79 16.19
CA ILE A 255 -13.19 6.07 16.54
C ILE A 255 -13.63 7.20 15.58
N GLY A 256 -14.22 6.86 14.43
CA GLY A 256 -14.45 7.79 13.33
C GLY A 256 -15.91 7.88 12.86
N LEU A 257 -16.13 8.82 11.95
CA LEU A 257 -17.39 8.98 11.22
C LEU A 257 -17.40 8.03 10.03
N SER A 258 -18.58 7.57 9.61
CA SER A 258 -18.72 6.98 8.27
C SER A 258 -18.49 8.04 7.18
N TYR A 259 -18.30 7.61 5.94
CA TYR A 259 -18.13 8.53 4.82
C TYR A 259 -19.31 9.54 4.70
N VAL A 260 -20.55 9.06 4.85
CA VAL A 260 -21.75 9.91 4.79
C VAL A 260 -21.80 10.90 5.97
N GLU A 261 -21.49 10.44 7.19
CA GLU A 261 -21.41 11.30 8.37
C GLU A 261 -20.33 12.37 8.23
N PHE A 262 -19.17 12.01 7.64
CA PHE A 262 -18.07 12.93 7.36
C PHE A 262 -18.47 14.01 6.35
N LEU A 263 -19.17 13.66 5.26
CA LEU A 263 -19.69 14.64 4.31
C LEU A 263 -20.66 15.64 4.96
N VAL A 264 -21.56 15.16 5.82
CA VAL A 264 -22.46 16.04 6.58
C VAL A 264 -21.69 16.95 7.53
N HIS A 265 -20.65 16.43 8.19
CA HIS A 265 -19.77 17.21 9.06
C HIS A 265 -19.07 18.35 8.31
N ILE A 266 -18.47 18.03 7.14
CA ILE A 266 -17.83 19.03 6.27
C ILE A 266 -18.84 20.07 5.78
N HIS A 267 -20.03 19.63 5.36
CA HIS A 267 -21.09 20.54 4.91
C HIS A 267 -21.49 21.56 5.99
N ARG A 268 -21.68 21.11 7.23
CA ARG A 268 -21.96 22.00 8.37
C ARG A 268 -20.81 22.97 8.64
N HIS A 269 -19.57 22.49 8.54
CA HIS A 269 -18.40 23.34 8.74
C HIS A 269 -18.30 24.43 7.66
N ILE A 270 -18.59 24.10 6.41
CA ILE A 270 -18.67 25.07 5.30
C ILE A 270 -19.75 26.11 5.60
N GLN A 271 -20.96 25.69 5.95
CA GLN A 271 -22.05 26.61 6.30
C GLN A 271 -21.68 27.56 7.44
N SER A 272 -21.01 27.06 8.48
CA SER A 272 -20.57 27.88 9.62
C SER A 272 -19.52 28.94 9.27
N LYS A 273 -18.74 28.72 8.20
CA LYS A 273 -17.74 29.70 7.71
C LYS A 273 -18.32 30.70 6.72
N MET A 274 -19.47 30.38 6.13
CA MET A 274 -20.17 31.25 5.18
C MET A 274 -21.23 32.14 5.86
N ALA A 275 -21.60 31.83 7.10
CA ALA A 275 -22.44 32.66 7.97
C ALA A 275 -21.60 33.70 8.73
#